data_AF-G9WMH6-F1
#
_entry.id   AF-G9WMH6-F1
#
_cell.length_a   1.000
_cell.length_b   1.000
_cell.length_c   1.000
_cell.angle_alpha   90.00
_cell.angle_beta   90.00
_cell.angle_gamma   90.00
#
_symmetry.space_group_name_H-M   'P 1'
#
loop_
_entity.id
_entity.type
_entity.pdbx_description
1 polymer ?
#
loop_
_entity_poly.entity_id
_entity_poly.type
_entity_poly.pdbx_seq_one_letter_code
_entity_poly.pdbx_strand_id
1 'polypeptide(L)'
;MNKKIKVCYRIAFDNGKEIYTSNSPGIAVPEFSVARRTSDEEAELNFEKYSHGEFVFEYGEKDTIDYLVRELFKKMDYYYDSAFEYGPLPLFFMQDKTLYGIEDLSMNFMSLIDRLDIDKDNLLIYLIYCHQAGSVLPKEDGISYRMYSKEQGKHNIPHIHIEYDGYKEASISILNGTVLSGKAPKKVLKIVQKRIIDNQEYLLSCWNKLTDGISIDVEHFLKNKEILHRKFN
;
A
#
# COMPACT_ATOMS: atom_id res chain seq x y z
N MET A 1 -21.89 -22.25 17.74
CA MET A 1 -20.85 -22.31 18.78
C MET A 1 -19.67 -21.48 18.26
N ASN A 2 -19.17 -20.52 19.03
CA ASN A 2 -18.07 -19.66 18.55
C ASN A 2 -16.81 -20.51 18.37
N LYS A 3 -16.24 -20.45 17.17
CA LYS A 3 -14.96 -21.04 16.82
C LYS A 3 -13.85 -20.10 17.26
N LYS A 4 -12.64 -20.64 17.40
CA LYS A 4 -11.46 -19.85 17.79
C LYS A 4 -10.33 -20.16 16.83
N ILE A 5 -9.55 -19.13 16.49
CA ILE A 5 -8.32 -19.25 15.71
C ILE A 5 -7.27 -18.34 16.32
N LYS A 6 -6.01 -18.80 16.36
CA LYS A 6 -4.90 -17.95 16.76
C LYS A 6 -4.53 -17.05 15.59
N VAL A 7 -4.55 -15.74 15.81
CA VAL A 7 -4.12 -14.74 14.82
C VAL A 7 -2.75 -14.21 15.22
N CYS A 8 -1.77 -14.38 14.35
CA CYS A 8 -0.47 -13.73 14.43
C CYS A 8 -0.46 -12.59 13.41
N TYR A 9 -0.12 -11.37 13.81
CA TYR A 9 -0.05 -10.23 12.91
C TYR A 9 1.33 -9.60 12.89
N ARG A 10 1.69 -9.01 11.75
CA ARG A 10 2.92 -8.24 11.54
C ARG A 10 2.66 -7.04 10.64
N ILE A 11 3.31 -5.93 10.93
CA ILE A 11 3.43 -4.79 10.03
C ILE A 11 4.67 -5.02 9.17
N ALA A 12 4.50 -4.88 7.86
CA ALA A 12 5.58 -4.94 6.90
C ALA A 12 5.50 -3.76 5.92
N PHE A 13 6.59 -3.56 5.21
CA PHE A 13 6.79 -2.48 4.25
C PHE A 13 7.19 -3.07 2.92
N ASP A 14 6.63 -2.52 1.84
CA ASP A 14 6.98 -2.89 0.47
C ASP A 14 7.61 -1.69 -0.24
N ASN A 15 8.91 -1.82 -0.54
CA ASN A 15 9.69 -0.79 -1.25
C ASN A 15 9.79 -1.04 -2.78
N GLY A 16 9.03 -2.00 -3.31
CA GLY A 16 9.03 -2.41 -4.70
C GLY A 16 10.15 -3.39 -5.09
N LYS A 17 11.14 -3.62 -4.22
CA LYS A 17 12.19 -4.64 -4.39
C LYS A 17 11.97 -5.82 -3.47
N GLU A 18 11.59 -5.55 -2.22
CA GLU A 18 11.38 -6.54 -1.18
C GLU A 18 10.28 -6.10 -0.21
N ILE A 19 9.67 -7.10 0.45
CA ILE A 19 8.76 -6.90 1.58
C ILE A 19 9.53 -7.20 2.86
N TYR A 20 9.60 -6.24 3.78
CA TYR A 20 10.41 -6.34 5.00
C TYR A 20 9.66 -5.84 6.24
N THR A 21 10.01 -6.37 7.41
CA THR A 21 9.58 -5.83 8.71
C THR A 21 10.66 -4.94 9.29
N SER A 22 10.27 -3.97 10.11
CA SER A 22 11.20 -3.01 10.74
C SER A 22 10.76 -2.74 12.18
N ASN A 23 11.68 -2.26 13.02
CA ASN A 23 11.37 -1.76 14.37
C ASN A 23 11.03 -0.26 14.38
N SER A 24 11.13 0.39 13.21
CA SER A 24 10.72 1.78 12.99
C SER A 24 9.70 1.83 11.85
N PRO A 25 8.68 2.71 11.93
CA PRO A 25 7.73 2.89 10.85
C PRO A 25 8.35 3.61 9.65
N GLY A 26 9.51 4.25 9.84
CA GLY A 26 10.28 4.92 8.80
C GLY A 26 9.48 5.96 8.06
N ILE A 27 9.08 5.64 6.85
CA ILE A 27 8.34 6.56 5.97
C ILE A 27 6.83 6.55 6.20
N ALA A 28 6.31 5.60 7.00
CA ALA A 28 4.89 5.46 7.30
C ALA A 28 4.51 6.01 8.70
N VAL A 29 5.39 6.83 9.28
CA VAL A 29 5.18 7.47 10.59
C VAL A 29 3.84 8.22 10.66
N PRO A 30 3.46 9.05 9.66
CA PRO A 30 2.20 9.80 9.70
C PRO A 30 0.97 8.89 9.82
N GLU A 31 1.00 7.73 9.19
CA GLU A 31 -0.15 6.82 9.19
C GLU A 31 -0.30 6.11 10.53
N PHE A 32 0.80 5.83 11.21
CA PHE A 32 0.77 5.31 12.57
C PHE A 32 0.44 6.38 13.60
N SER A 33 0.91 7.61 13.43
CA SER A 33 0.55 8.72 14.32
C SER A 33 -0.94 9.06 14.20
N VAL A 34 -1.50 9.06 12.99
CA VAL A 34 -2.95 9.19 12.77
C VAL A 34 -3.72 7.99 13.31
N ALA A 35 -3.27 6.76 13.04
CA ALA A 35 -3.94 5.55 13.52
C ALA A 35 -4.01 5.47 15.04
N ARG A 36 -3.03 6.04 15.76
CA ARG A 36 -2.99 6.09 17.22
C ARG A 36 -3.40 7.43 17.81
N ARG A 37 -3.65 8.46 16.99
CA ARG A 37 -3.90 9.84 17.41
C ARG A 37 -2.81 10.39 18.34
N THR A 38 -1.55 10.10 18.02
CA THR A 38 -0.36 10.54 18.76
C THR A 38 0.47 11.50 17.91
N SER A 39 1.58 12.02 18.46
CA SER A 39 2.60 12.67 17.63
C SER A 39 3.39 11.65 16.81
N ASP A 40 4.08 12.14 15.78
CA ASP A 40 5.03 11.35 14.98
C ASP A 40 6.16 10.78 15.86
N GLU A 41 6.71 11.58 16.77
CA GLU A 41 7.74 11.16 17.72
C GLU A 41 7.27 10.01 18.63
N GLU A 42 6.03 10.08 19.12
CA GLU A 42 5.46 9.02 19.96
C GLU A 42 5.17 7.75 19.14
N ALA A 43 4.72 7.91 17.89
CA ALA A 43 4.50 6.79 16.98
C ALA A 43 5.81 6.06 16.65
N GLU A 44 6.89 6.79 16.37
CA GLU A 44 8.23 6.23 16.16
C GLU A 44 8.73 5.46 17.38
N LEU A 45 8.68 6.10 18.56
CA LEU A 45 9.22 5.53 19.79
C LEU A 45 8.51 4.25 20.22
N ASN A 46 7.21 4.13 19.91
CA ASN A 46 6.39 2.99 20.32
C ASN A 46 6.10 1.99 19.20
N PHE A 47 6.59 2.22 17.97
CA PHE A 47 6.19 1.41 16.82
C PHE A 47 6.45 -0.10 17.02
N GLU A 48 7.66 -0.46 17.48
CA GLU A 48 8.05 -1.86 17.69
C GLU A 48 7.02 -2.61 18.54
N LYS A 49 6.50 -1.97 19.60
CA LYS A 49 5.50 -2.55 20.53
C LYS A 49 4.20 -2.99 19.84
N TYR A 50 3.81 -2.30 18.77
CA TYR A 50 2.54 -2.52 18.07
C TYR A 50 2.73 -3.04 16.64
N SER A 51 3.98 -3.21 16.21
CA SER A 51 4.34 -3.68 14.88
C SER A 51 4.12 -5.18 14.67
N HIS A 52 3.95 -5.94 15.74
CA HIS A 52 3.63 -7.36 15.66
C HIS A 52 2.97 -7.87 16.95
N GLY A 53 2.26 -8.98 16.86
CA GLY A 53 1.69 -9.62 18.04
C GLY A 53 0.80 -10.80 17.71
N GLU A 54 0.14 -11.32 18.74
CA GLU A 54 -0.81 -12.40 18.60
C GLU A 54 -2.04 -12.22 19.50
N PHE A 55 -3.17 -12.74 19.04
CA PHE A 55 -4.42 -12.82 19.80
C PHE A 55 -5.26 -14.00 19.35
N VAL A 56 -6.26 -14.38 20.16
CA VAL A 56 -7.25 -15.37 19.76
C VAL A 56 -8.46 -14.65 19.23
N PHE A 57 -8.82 -14.93 17.98
CA PHE A 57 -10.04 -14.42 17.38
C PHE A 57 -11.16 -15.43 17.59
N GLU A 58 -12.21 -15.01 18.30
CA GLU A 58 -13.43 -15.80 18.46
C GLU A 58 -14.45 -15.36 17.42
N TYR A 59 -14.97 -16.30 16.63
CA TYR A 59 -15.85 -15.99 15.52
C TYR A 59 -17.01 -16.97 15.36
N GLY A 60 -18.15 -16.44 14.91
CA GLY A 60 -19.35 -17.16 14.52
C GLY A 60 -19.50 -17.30 13.01
N GLU A 61 -20.59 -17.94 12.59
CA GLU A 61 -20.87 -18.25 11.18
C GLU A 61 -21.09 -17.02 10.30
N LYS A 62 -21.50 -15.90 10.89
CA LYS A 62 -21.84 -14.66 10.18
C LYS A 62 -20.77 -13.58 10.27
N ASP A 63 -19.69 -13.84 11.01
CA ASP A 63 -18.67 -12.84 11.22
C ASP A 63 -17.86 -12.59 9.94
N THR A 64 -17.50 -11.33 9.76
CA THR A 64 -16.86 -10.82 8.55
C THR A 64 -15.38 -10.54 8.78
N ILE A 65 -14.65 -10.27 7.70
CA ILE A 65 -13.28 -9.77 7.80
C ILE A 65 -13.25 -8.43 8.54
N ASP A 66 -14.26 -7.57 8.38
CA ASP A 66 -14.39 -6.32 9.13
C ASP A 66 -14.35 -6.56 10.66
N TYR A 67 -15.05 -7.59 11.14
CA TYR A 67 -15.04 -7.92 12.56
C TYR A 67 -13.65 -8.36 13.05
N LEU A 68 -12.97 -9.21 12.27
CA LEU A 68 -11.57 -9.58 12.54
C LEU A 68 -10.65 -8.35 12.59
N VAL A 69 -10.80 -7.43 11.62
CA VAL A 69 -10.00 -6.20 11.57
C VAL A 69 -10.26 -5.33 12.80
N ARG A 70 -11.51 -5.19 13.26
CA ARG A 70 -11.82 -4.44 14.50
C ARG A 70 -11.13 -5.05 15.72
N GLU A 71 -11.10 -6.37 15.85
CA GLU A 71 -10.40 -7.05 16.94
C GLU A 71 -8.88 -6.91 16.83
N LEU A 72 -8.33 -7.00 15.61
CA LEU A 72 -6.92 -6.71 15.34
C LEU A 72 -6.54 -5.29 15.76
N PHE A 73 -7.34 -4.29 15.39
CA PHE A 73 -7.07 -2.88 15.70
C PHE A 73 -7.15 -2.60 17.19
N LYS A 74 -8.10 -3.21 17.91
CA LYS A 74 -8.11 -3.18 19.39
C LYS A 74 -6.83 -3.77 19.96
N LYS A 75 -6.34 -4.89 19.39
CA LYS A 75 -5.10 -5.54 19.87
C LYS A 75 -3.86 -4.69 19.60
N MET A 76 -3.84 -3.96 18.49
CA MET A 76 -2.77 -3.02 18.12
C MET A 76 -2.87 -1.68 18.88
N ASP A 77 -3.96 -1.45 19.63
CA ASP A 77 -4.25 -0.17 20.29
C ASP A 77 -4.37 0.98 19.27
N TYR A 78 -5.03 0.70 18.14
CA TYR A 78 -5.26 1.61 17.01
C TYR A 78 -6.75 1.97 16.90
N TYR A 79 -7.04 3.18 16.42
CA TYR A 79 -8.39 3.61 16.09
C TYR A 79 -8.80 3.06 14.72
N TYR A 80 -9.84 2.23 14.70
CA TYR A 80 -10.33 1.59 13.48
C TYR A 80 -10.70 2.60 12.38
N ASP A 81 -11.40 3.70 12.72
CA ASP A 81 -11.82 4.69 11.72
C ASP A 81 -10.62 5.38 11.03
N SER A 82 -9.50 5.50 11.75
CA SER A 82 -8.27 6.10 11.23
C SER A 82 -7.53 5.21 10.22
N ALA A 83 -7.86 3.92 10.14
CA ALA A 83 -7.22 2.95 9.25
C ALA A 83 -7.37 3.29 7.76
N PHE A 84 -8.40 4.06 7.43
CA PHE A 84 -8.83 4.34 6.05
C PHE A 84 -8.51 5.76 5.59
N GLU A 85 -7.85 6.56 6.43
CA GLU A 85 -7.57 7.97 6.15
C GLU A 85 -6.71 8.16 4.87
N TYR A 86 -5.80 7.20 4.65
CA TYR A 86 -4.80 7.20 3.58
C TYR A 86 -5.10 6.22 2.45
N GLY A 87 -6.29 5.61 2.43
CA GLY A 87 -6.71 4.66 1.39
C GLY A 87 -7.23 3.33 1.97
N PRO A 88 -7.38 2.30 1.12
CA PRO A 88 -7.83 0.98 1.57
C PRO A 88 -6.80 0.36 2.53
N LEU A 89 -7.30 -0.43 3.47
CA LEU A 89 -6.47 -1.15 4.42
C LEU A 89 -5.55 -2.14 3.68
N PRO A 90 -4.22 -2.09 3.86
CA PRO A 90 -3.30 -2.99 3.17
C PRO A 90 -3.25 -4.36 3.87
N LEU A 91 -4.39 -5.05 3.92
CA LEU A 91 -4.58 -6.31 4.63
C LEU A 91 -4.21 -7.49 3.75
N PHE A 92 -3.29 -8.33 4.24
CA PHE A 92 -2.87 -9.55 3.55
C PHE A 92 -2.92 -10.75 4.47
N PHE A 93 -3.41 -11.87 3.96
CA PHE A 93 -3.32 -13.17 4.62
C PHE A 93 -2.18 -13.98 3.99
N MET A 94 -1.33 -14.57 4.81
CA MET A 94 -0.26 -15.45 4.36
C MET A 94 -0.71 -16.91 4.48
N GLN A 95 -0.68 -17.65 3.37
CA GLN A 95 -0.92 -19.09 3.32
C GLN A 95 0.06 -19.75 2.35
N ASP A 96 0.78 -20.78 2.80
CA ASP A 96 1.76 -21.55 2.00
C ASP A 96 2.73 -20.68 1.16
N LYS A 97 3.26 -19.61 1.77
CA LYS A 97 4.16 -18.61 1.15
C LYS A 97 3.50 -17.68 0.14
N THR A 98 2.17 -17.72 0.01
CA THR A 98 1.40 -16.83 -0.84
C THR A 98 0.71 -15.76 0.00
N LEU A 99 0.85 -14.50 -0.42
CA LEU A 99 0.14 -13.36 0.16
C LEU A 99 -1.16 -13.11 -0.61
N TYR A 100 -2.29 -13.14 0.09
CA TYR A 100 -3.61 -12.85 -0.44
C TYR A 100 -4.08 -11.49 0.07
N GLY A 101 -4.14 -10.49 -0.82
CA GLY A 101 -4.68 -9.17 -0.50
C GLY A 101 -6.21 -9.22 -0.31
N ILE A 102 -6.70 -8.62 0.77
CA ILE A 102 -8.12 -8.63 1.13
C ILE A 102 -8.68 -7.21 1.05
N GLU A 103 -9.36 -6.91 -0.06
CA GLU A 103 -9.92 -5.57 -0.33
C GLU A 103 -11.35 -5.42 0.20
N ASP A 104 -12.16 -6.47 0.11
CA ASP A 104 -13.56 -6.46 0.57
C ASP A 104 -13.66 -6.98 2.02
N LEU A 105 -13.80 -6.05 2.96
CA LEU A 105 -13.93 -6.38 4.38
C LEU A 105 -15.32 -6.94 4.75
N SER A 106 -16.31 -6.83 3.87
CA SER A 106 -17.66 -7.37 4.10
C SER A 106 -17.73 -8.89 3.91
N MET A 107 -16.68 -9.49 3.33
CA MET A 107 -16.57 -10.93 3.13
C MET A 107 -16.76 -11.70 4.43
N ASN A 108 -17.43 -12.86 4.34
CA ASN A 108 -17.56 -13.79 5.45
C ASN A 108 -16.20 -14.43 5.78
N PHE A 109 -15.81 -14.39 7.06
CA PHE A 109 -14.52 -14.89 7.52
C PHE A 109 -14.38 -16.40 7.28
N MET A 110 -15.38 -17.18 7.68
CA MET A 110 -15.34 -18.64 7.52
C MET A 110 -15.19 -19.05 6.06
N SER A 111 -15.99 -18.47 5.17
CA SER A 111 -15.93 -18.75 3.74
C SER A 111 -14.56 -18.40 3.15
N LEU A 112 -13.90 -17.33 3.62
CA LEU A 112 -12.58 -16.97 3.15
C LEU A 112 -11.51 -17.96 3.63
N ILE A 113 -11.51 -18.33 4.91
CA ILE A 113 -10.58 -19.31 5.48
C ILE A 113 -10.71 -20.65 4.75
N ASP A 114 -11.93 -21.14 4.52
CA ASP A 114 -12.18 -22.38 3.79
C ASP A 114 -11.76 -22.27 2.31
N ARG A 115 -11.99 -21.12 1.65
CA ARG A 115 -11.62 -20.89 0.25
C ARG A 115 -10.11 -20.83 0.03
N LEU A 116 -9.37 -20.27 0.99
CA LEU A 116 -7.92 -20.16 0.94
C LEU A 116 -7.20 -21.39 1.51
N ASP A 117 -7.96 -22.39 2.00
CA ASP A 117 -7.42 -23.56 2.70
C ASP A 117 -6.48 -23.18 3.85
N ILE A 118 -6.85 -22.14 4.60
CA ILE A 118 -6.07 -21.66 5.75
C ILE A 118 -6.24 -22.64 6.92
N ASP A 119 -5.12 -22.94 7.59
CA ASP A 119 -5.10 -23.70 8.83
C ASP A 119 -6.05 -23.07 9.87
N LYS A 120 -7.03 -23.86 10.32
CA LYS A 120 -8.06 -23.41 11.26
C LYS A 120 -7.51 -23.15 12.67
N ASP A 121 -6.27 -23.54 12.94
CA ASP A 121 -5.60 -23.26 14.19
C ASP A 121 -4.85 -21.92 14.17
N ASN A 122 -4.28 -21.52 13.01
CA ASN A 122 -3.40 -20.36 12.91
C ASN A 122 -3.63 -19.54 11.64
N LEU A 123 -3.88 -18.24 11.81
CA LEU A 123 -3.93 -17.24 10.74
C LEU A 123 -2.76 -16.27 10.86
N LEU A 124 -1.98 -16.11 9.79
CA LEU A 124 -0.93 -15.11 9.71
C LEU A 124 -1.39 -13.92 8.86
N ILE A 125 -1.50 -12.76 9.50
CA ILE A 125 -1.88 -11.49 8.88
C ILE A 125 -0.66 -10.59 8.72
N TYR A 126 -0.58 -9.94 7.56
CA TYR A 126 0.31 -8.82 7.35
C TYR A 126 -0.49 -7.56 7.05
N LEU A 127 -0.12 -6.44 7.67
CA LEU A 127 -0.46 -5.10 7.19
C LEU A 127 0.74 -4.59 6.41
N ILE A 128 0.68 -4.64 5.07
CA ILE A 128 1.83 -4.37 4.19
C ILE A 128 1.71 -2.98 3.60
N TYR A 129 2.31 -2.02 4.29
CA TYR A 129 2.29 -0.63 3.86
C TYR A 129 3.25 -0.45 2.68
N CYS A 130 2.70 -0.21 1.51
CA CYS A 130 3.43 0.29 0.35
C CYS A 130 3.23 1.81 0.31
N HIS A 131 4.29 2.57 0.59
CA HIS A 131 4.42 4.01 0.38
C HIS A 131 3.11 4.78 0.10
N GLN A 132 2.49 5.22 1.20
CA GLN A 132 1.34 6.09 1.27
C GLN A 132 1.79 7.55 1.11
N ALA A 133 1.15 8.31 0.21
CA ALA A 133 1.24 9.78 0.09
C ALA A 133 2.62 10.44 0.41
N GLY A 134 3.72 9.91 -0.13
CA GLY A 134 5.07 10.37 0.20
C GLY A 134 6.10 9.85 -0.78
N SER A 135 7.31 9.52 -0.29
CA SER A 135 8.38 9.00 -1.14
C SER A 135 8.00 7.67 -1.79
N VAL A 136 8.30 7.44 -3.07
CA VAL A 136 7.95 6.21 -3.81
C VAL A 136 9.15 5.47 -4.38
N LEU A 137 10.35 6.06 -4.35
CA LEU A 137 11.59 5.36 -4.68
C LEU A 137 12.70 5.78 -3.70
N PRO A 138 13.67 4.89 -3.41
CA PRO A 138 14.86 5.26 -2.63
C PRO A 138 15.64 6.43 -3.26
N LYS A 139 16.18 7.32 -2.42
CA LYS A 139 16.98 8.50 -2.83
C LYS A 139 18.47 8.14 -3.03
N GLU A 140 18.75 7.17 -3.89
CA GLU A 140 20.12 6.70 -4.16
C GLU A 140 20.92 7.67 -5.05
N ASP A 141 20.22 8.48 -5.84
CA ASP A 141 20.77 9.39 -6.86
C ASP A 141 20.69 10.87 -6.44
N GLY A 142 20.35 11.14 -5.18
CA GLY A 142 20.16 12.49 -4.65
C GLY A 142 18.83 13.14 -5.03
N ILE A 143 17.92 12.43 -5.71
CA ILE A 143 16.59 12.91 -6.10
C ILE A 143 15.54 12.26 -5.19
N SER A 144 14.68 13.07 -4.59
CA SER A 144 13.51 12.53 -3.88
C SER A 144 12.41 12.24 -4.91
N TYR A 145 11.81 11.06 -4.87
CA TYR A 145 10.68 10.68 -5.73
C TYR A 145 9.45 10.52 -4.86
N ARG A 146 8.34 11.22 -5.14
CA ARG A 146 7.14 11.23 -4.29
C ARG A 146 5.84 11.06 -5.08
N MET A 147 4.79 10.55 -4.44
CA MET A 147 3.40 10.62 -4.89
C MET A 147 2.54 11.13 -3.75
N TYR A 148 1.58 11.99 -4.03
CA TYR A 148 0.68 12.51 -3.00
C TYR A 148 -0.71 11.92 -3.19
N SER A 149 -1.35 11.48 -2.10
CA SER A 149 -2.77 11.15 -2.13
C SER A 149 -3.58 12.45 -2.19
N LYS A 150 -4.78 12.41 -2.79
CA LYS A 150 -5.75 13.52 -2.75
C LYS A 150 -5.21 14.89 -3.23
N GLU A 151 -4.26 14.92 -4.18
CA GLU A 151 -3.73 16.19 -4.72
C GLU A 151 -4.88 17.04 -5.31
N GLN A 152 -4.89 18.37 -5.16
CA GLN A 152 -5.94 19.17 -5.79
C GLN A 152 -5.52 19.53 -7.22
N GLY A 153 -6.15 18.93 -8.24
CA GLY A 153 -5.79 19.18 -9.64
C GLY A 153 -6.30 18.16 -10.66
N LYS A 154 -5.78 18.22 -11.89
CA LYS A 154 -6.10 17.26 -12.98
C LYS A 154 -5.34 15.94 -12.79
N HIS A 155 -5.90 15.04 -11.99
CA HIS A 155 -5.43 13.66 -11.75
C HIS A 155 -5.59 12.69 -12.93
N ASN A 156 -5.40 13.16 -14.15
CA ASN A 156 -5.78 12.38 -15.32
C ASN A 156 -4.62 11.54 -15.88
N ILE A 157 -3.41 11.69 -15.34
CA ILE A 157 -2.20 11.04 -15.86
C ILE A 157 -1.37 10.52 -14.68
N PRO A 158 -0.96 9.24 -14.68
CA PRO A 158 -0.03 8.72 -13.69
C PRO A 158 1.29 9.46 -13.70
N HIS A 159 1.68 9.98 -12.55
CA HIS A 159 2.86 10.81 -12.40
C HIS A 159 3.51 10.66 -11.04
N ILE A 160 4.79 11.03 -10.97
CA ILE A 160 5.56 11.20 -9.73
C ILE A 160 6.03 12.64 -9.61
N HIS A 161 6.14 13.13 -8.39
CA HIS A 161 6.82 14.37 -8.06
C HIS A 161 8.29 14.07 -7.80
N ILE A 162 9.18 14.91 -8.31
CA ILE A 162 10.60 14.85 -8.01
C ILE A 162 11.04 16.11 -7.29
N GLU A 163 11.96 15.96 -6.35
CA GLU A 163 12.64 17.05 -5.66
C GLU A 163 14.15 16.88 -5.82
N TYR A 164 14.83 17.90 -6.32
CA TYR A 164 16.27 17.89 -6.58
C TYR A 164 16.90 19.25 -6.25
N ASP A 165 18.22 19.27 -6.07
CA ASP A 165 18.97 20.44 -5.57
C ASP A 165 18.39 21.05 -4.28
N GLY A 166 17.69 20.25 -3.46
CA GLY A 166 17.16 20.61 -2.15
C GLY A 166 15.86 21.42 -2.12
N TYR A 167 15.38 21.97 -3.23
CA TYR A 167 14.14 22.78 -3.26
C TYR A 167 13.43 22.85 -4.61
N LYS A 168 13.97 22.23 -5.67
CA LYS A 168 13.39 22.32 -7.01
C LYS A 168 12.47 21.13 -7.26
N GLU A 169 11.27 21.43 -7.72
CA GLU A 169 10.23 20.42 -7.93
C GLU A 169 9.77 20.33 -9.38
N ALA A 170 9.40 19.13 -9.79
CA ALA A 170 8.72 18.87 -11.05
C ALA A 170 7.83 17.62 -10.92
N SER A 171 6.75 17.57 -11.68
CA SER A 171 5.95 16.35 -11.84
C SER A 171 6.24 15.71 -13.19
N ILE A 172 6.47 14.40 -13.17
CA ILE A 172 6.93 13.61 -14.32
C ILE A 172 5.95 12.47 -14.57
N SER A 173 5.49 12.35 -15.80
CA SER A 173 4.62 11.25 -16.25
C SER A 173 5.31 9.90 -16.09
N ILE A 174 4.66 8.95 -15.42
CA ILE A 174 5.13 7.57 -15.31
C ILE A 174 5.04 6.86 -16.67
N LEU A 175 4.12 7.31 -17.54
CA LEU A 175 3.84 6.65 -18.82
C LEU A 175 4.98 6.82 -19.84
N ASN A 176 5.57 8.01 -19.89
CA ASN A 176 6.52 8.39 -20.94
C ASN A 176 7.65 9.30 -20.46
N GLY A 177 7.74 9.57 -19.16
CA GLY A 177 8.82 10.36 -18.57
C GLY A 177 8.82 11.84 -18.99
N THR A 178 7.69 12.36 -19.48
CA THR A 178 7.56 13.79 -19.82
C THR A 178 7.33 14.63 -18.58
N VAL A 179 7.84 15.87 -18.59
CA VAL A 179 7.57 16.85 -17.53
C VAL A 179 6.13 17.35 -17.71
N LEU A 180 5.29 17.16 -16.70
CA LEU A 180 3.91 17.63 -16.67
C LEU A 180 3.81 19.02 -16.02
N SER A 181 4.60 19.27 -14.99
CA SER A 181 4.72 20.57 -14.31
C SER A 181 6.13 20.80 -13.77
N GLY A 182 6.47 22.06 -13.51
CA GLY A 182 7.79 22.47 -13.02
C GLY A 182 8.87 22.43 -14.09
N LYS A 183 10.13 22.32 -13.67
CA LYS A 183 11.30 22.25 -14.56
C LYS A 183 12.23 21.16 -14.06
N ALA A 184 12.81 20.38 -14.97
CA ALA A 184 13.85 19.40 -14.68
C ALA A 184 15.00 19.56 -15.70
N PRO A 185 16.24 19.90 -15.27
CA PRO A 185 17.38 19.97 -16.15
C PRO A 185 17.62 18.64 -16.87
N LYS A 186 18.17 18.69 -18.09
CA LYS A 186 18.36 17.50 -18.94
C LYS A 186 19.12 16.35 -18.25
N LYS A 187 20.06 16.66 -17.35
CA LYS A 187 20.80 15.65 -16.58
C LYS A 187 19.90 14.95 -15.55
N VAL A 188 19.13 15.71 -14.78
CA VAL A 188 18.16 15.21 -13.80
C VAL A 188 17.08 14.40 -14.51
N LEU A 189 16.49 14.96 -15.58
CA LEU A 189 15.41 14.29 -16.32
C LEU A 189 15.85 12.93 -16.88
N LYS A 190 17.09 12.80 -17.38
CA LYS A 190 17.62 11.50 -17.84
C LYS A 190 17.70 10.46 -16.72
N ILE A 191 18.11 10.86 -15.53
CA ILE A 191 18.20 9.96 -14.36
C ILE A 191 16.79 9.52 -13.96
N VAL A 192 15.87 10.47 -13.84
CA VAL A 192 14.48 10.21 -13.47
C VAL A 192 13.78 9.31 -14.49
N GLN A 193 13.96 9.57 -15.79
CA GLN A 193 13.40 8.72 -16.84
C GLN A 193 13.90 7.28 -16.75
N LYS A 194 15.19 7.08 -16.49
CA LYS A 194 15.74 5.74 -16.26
C LYS A 194 15.10 5.08 -15.03
N ARG A 195 14.98 5.80 -13.91
CA ARG A 195 14.35 5.30 -12.69
C ARG A 195 12.87 4.94 -12.92
N ILE A 196 12.15 5.74 -13.69
CA ILE A 196 10.76 5.43 -14.08
C ILE A 196 10.71 4.15 -14.89
N ILE A 197 11.56 4.00 -15.90
CA ILE A 197 11.60 2.78 -16.74
C ILE A 197 11.92 1.54 -15.89
N ASP A 198 12.93 1.63 -15.03
CA ASP A 198 13.39 0.52 -14.20
C ASP A 198 12.32 0.08 -13.16
N ASN A 199 11.34 0.94 -12.86
CA ASN A 199 10.33 0.72 -11.80
C ASN A 199 8.90 0.97 -12.29
N GLN A 200 8.63 0.92 -13.60
CA GLN A 200 7.38 1.46 -14.17
C GLN A 200 6.13 0.74 -13.67
N GLU A 201 6.19 -0.60 -13.62
CA GLU A 201 5.09 -1.43 -13.12
C GLU A 201 4.77 -1.13 -11.65
N TYR A 202 5.81 -1.06 -10.80
CA TYR A 202 5.68 -0.71 -9.40
C TYR A 202 5.08 0.68 -9.20
N LEU A 203 5.60 1.69 -9.91
CA LEU A 203 5.09 3.06 -9.83
C LEU A 203 3.61 3.15 -10.28
N LEU A 204 3.21 2.43 -11.33
CA LEU A 204 1.81 2.39 -11.74
C LEU A 204 0.92 1.71 -10.70
N SER A 205 1.40 0.64 -10.07
CA SER A 205 0.69 -0.01 -8.96
C SER A 205 0.52 0.92 -7.76
N CYS A 206 1.59 1.62 -7.35
CA CYS A 206 1.52 2.64 -6.30
C CYS A 206 0.52 3.75 -6.66
N TRP A 207 0.57 4.26 -7.89
CA TRP A 207 -0.34 5.30 -8.34
C TRP A 207 -1.80 4.85 -8.26
N ASN A 208 -2.12 3.64 -8.76
CA ASN A 208 -3.47 3.07 -8.71
C ASN A 208 -4.03 2.90 -7.28
N LYS A 209 -3.17 2.81 -6.26
CA LYS A 209 -3.59 2.72 -4.84
C LYS A 209 -3.88 4.08 -4.22
N LEU A 210 -3.32 5.16 -4.77
CA LEU A 210 -3.39 6.52 -4.22
C LEU A 210 -4.46 7.39 -4.89
N THR A 211 -5.02 6.92 -6.00
CA THR A 211 -6.01 7.63 -6.80
C THR A 211 -7.42 7.29 -6.35
N ASP A 212 -8.24 8.32 -6.12
CA ASP A 212 -9.62 8.23 -5.63
C ASP A 212 -10.57 7.55 -6.65
N GLY A 213 -10.39 6.26 -6.89
CA GLY A 213 -11.22 5.43 -7.79
C GLY A 213 -10.83 5.44 -9.27
N ILE A 214 -9.71 6.06 -9.64
CA ILE A 214 -9.17 6.01 -11.02
C ILE A 214 -8.02 5.01 -11.04
N SER A 215 -7.97 4.13 -12.03
CA SER A 215 -6.82 3.23 -12.19
C SER A 215 -6.44 3.08 -13.66
N ILE A 216 -5.19 2.72 -13.89
CA ILE A 216 -4.68 2.29 -15.18
C ILE A 216 -4.63 0.77 -15.20
N ASP A 217 -5.09 0.18 -16.30
CA ASP A 217 -4.82 -1.23 -16.60
C ASP A 217 -3.32 -1.37 -16.94
N VAL A 218 -2.54 -1.74 -15.92
CA VAL A 218 -1.09 -1.89 -16.00
C VAL A 218 -0.71 -2.97 -17.01
N GLU A 219 -1.49 -4.06 -17.10
CA GLU A 219 -1.21 -5.11 -18.07
C GLU A 219 -1.41 -4.64 -19.50
N HIS A 220 -2.55 -4.00 -19.79
CA HIS A 220 -2.85 -3.48 -21.12
C HIS A 220 -1.77 -2.48 -21.55
N PHE A 221 -1.39 -1.57 -20.64
CA PHE A 221 -0.38 -0.56 -20.87
C PHE A 221 1.02 -1.17 -21.12
N LEU A 222 1.54 -1.99 -20.21
CA LEU A 222 2.90 -2.53 -20.31
C LEU A 222 3.05 -3.53 -21.46
N LYS A 223 2.00 -4.30 -21.77
CA LYS A 223 2.04 -5.31 -22.85
C LYS A 223 1.61 -4.76 -24.22
N ASN A 224 1.30 -3.46 -24.33
CA ASN A 224 0.80 -2.82 -25.56
C ASN A 224 -0.33 -3.62 -26.24
N LYS A 225 -1.29 -4.11 -25.46
CA LYS A 225 -2.38 -4.96 -26.00
C LYS A 225 -3.25 -4.12 -26.95
N GLU A 226 -3.47 -4.58 -28.19
CA GLU A 226 -4.40 -3.89 -29.10
C GLU A 226 -5.87 -4.16 -28.73
N ILE A 227 -6.71 -3.13 -28.78
CA ILE A 227 -8.16 -3.28 -28.67
C ILE A 227 -8.71 -3.62 -30.05
N LEU A 228 -9.12 -4.88 -30.23
CA LEU A 228 -9.69 -5.37 -31.50
C LEU A 228 -11.21 -5.45 -31.40
N HIS A 229 -11.91 -4.83 -32.35
CA HIS A 229 -13.36 -5.00 -32.48
C HIS A 229 -13.67 -6.21 -33.36
N ARG A 230 -14.24 -7.26 -32.77
CA ARG A 230 -14.72 -8.45 -33.50
C ARG A 230 -16.24 -8.47 -33.49
N LYS A 231 -16.87 -8.61 -34.66
CA LYS A 231 -18.29 -8.94 -34.76
C LYS A 231 -18.42 -10.46 -34.60
N PHE A 232 -19.15 -10.88 -33.58
CA PHE A 232 -19.55 -12.28 -33.45
C PHE A 232 -20.83 -12.47 -34.28
N ASN A 233 -20.77 -13.36 -35.26
CA ASN A 233 -21.91 -13.80 -36.04
C ASN A 233 -22.67 -14.91 -35.30
#